data_AF-A0A352MEP5-F1
#
_entry.id   AF-A0A352MEP5-F1
#
_cell.length_a   1.000
_cell.length_b   1.000
_cell.length_c   1.000
_cell.angle_alpha   90.00
_cell.angle_beta   90.00
_cell.angle_gamma   90.00
#
_symmetry.space_group_name_H-M   'P 1'
#
loop_
_entity.id
_entity.type
_entity.pdbx_description
1 polymer ?
#
loop_
_entity_poly.entity_id
_entity_poly.type
_entity_poly.pdbx_seq_one_letter_code
_entity_poly.pdbx_strand_id
1 'polypeptide(L)'
;TNESKYKNLNFGLSAGGKLTVIGSQSIIFEYDQLLTKQDLDVQPKPNLSLGWEVGTATHTFQIFAANYSQIIGQRNLVFNTNDFANGEFLFGFNITVRF
;
A
#
# COMPACT_ATOMS: atom_id res chain seq x y z
N THR A 1 14.85 5.39 17.57
CA THR A 1 14.49 6.03 16.29
C THR A 1 14.22 7.50 16.57
N ASN A 2 14.78 8.46 15.82
CA ASN A 2 14.57 9.90 16.10
C ASN A 2 13.18 10.34 15.62
N GLU A 3 12.14 10.01 16.40
CA GLU A 3 10.73 10.33 16.11
C GLU A 3 10.49 11.85 16.01
N SER A 4 11.35 12.66 16.63
CA SER A 4 11.29 14.13 16.61
C SER A 4 11.42 14.77 15.21
N LYS A 5 12.01 14.05 14.24
CA LYS A 5 12.20 14.57 12.87
C LYS A 5 10.97 14.43 11.96
N TYR A 6 9.96 13.67 12.38
CA TYR A 6 8.73 13.48 11.62
C TYR A 6 7.72 14.58 11.92
N LYS A 7 7.08 15.12 10.90
CA LYS A 7 6.02 16.11 11.08
C LYS A 7 4.74 15.42 11.51
N ASN A 8 4.02 16.05 12.44
CA ASN A 8 2.71 15.54 12.88
C ASN A 8 1.63 15.73 11.80
N LEU A 9 1.72 16.81 11.01
CA LEU A 9 0.80 17.11 9.92
C LEU A 9 1.43 16.73 8.57
N ASN A 10 0.77 15.81 7.86
CA ASN A 10 1.21 15.31 6.57
C ASN A 10 0.05 15.29 5.58
N PHE A 11 0.33 15.77 4.37
CA PHE A 11 -0.56 15.70 3.23
C PHE A 11 0.00 14.70 2.23
N GLY A 12 -0.86 13.80 1.76
CA GLY A 12 -0.56 12.86 0.70
C GLY A 12 -1.68 12.81 -0.32
N LEU A 13 -1.33 12.33 -1.50
CA LEU A 13 -2.29 11.99 -2.54
C LEU A 13 -2.26 10.49 -2.74
N SER A 14 -3.42 9.86 -2.72
CA SER A 14 -3.59 8.45 -3.06
C SER A 14 -4.45 8.32 -4.30
N ALA A 15 -4.06 7.43 -5.20
CA ALA A 15 -4.81 7.07 -6.38
C ALA A 15 -4.80 5.55 -6.51
N GLY A 16 -5.97 4.95 -6.60
CA GLY A 16 -6.11 3.52 -6.74
C GLY A 16 -7.36 3.15 -7.50
N GLY A 17 -7.41 1.91 -7.96
CA GLY A 17 -8.54 1.38 -8.70
C GLY A 17 -8.68 -0.12 -8.49
N LYS A 18 -9.91 -0.59 -8.67
CA LYS A 18 -10.23 -2.02 -8.73
C LYS A 18 -10.99 -2.31 -10.00
N LEU A 19 -10.48 -3.26 -10.78
CA LEU A 19 -11.07 -3.71 -12.03
C LEU A 19 -11.48 -5.17 -11.90
N THR A 20 -12.77 -5.45 -12.05
CA THR A 20 -13.27 -6.83 -12.11
C THR A 20 -13.02 -7.38 -13.51
N VAL A 21 -12.21 -8.43 -13.59
CA VAL A 21 -11.79 -9.04 -14.86
C VAL A 21 -12.83 -10.07 -15.29
N ILE A 22 -13.09 -11.09 -14.46
CA ILE A 22 -14.01 -12.18 -14.75
C ILE A 22 -14.69 -12.63 -13.45
N GLY A 23 -16.02 -12.64 -13.45
CA GLY A 23 -16.81 -13.14 -12.32
C GLY A 23 -16.40 -12.48 -11.00
N SER A 24 -15.96 -13.29 -10.04
CA SER A 24 -15.52 -12.84 -8.72
C SER A 24 -14.02 -12.52 -8.64
N GLN A 25 -13.33 -12.31 -9.77
CA GLN A 25 -11.91 -11.98 -9.80
C GLN A 25 -11.69 -10.52 -10.15
N SER A 26 -10.90 -9.82 -9.33
CA SER A 26 -10.58 -8.40 -9.55
C SER A 26 -9.08 -8.13 -9.42
N ILE A 27 -8.57 -7.22 -10.23
CA ILE A 27 -7.23 -6.65 -10.08
C ILE A 27 -7.37 -5.34 -9.33
N ILE A 28 -6.52 -5.14 -8.33
CA ILE A 28 -6.46 -3.93 -7.51
C ILE A 28 -5.11 -3.28 -7.77
N PHE A 29 -5.07 -1.96 -7.90
CA PHE A 29 -3.82 -1.21 -7.93
C PHE A 29 -3.96 0.03 -7.07
N GLU A 30 -2.87 0.43 -6.44
CA GLU A 30 -2.83 1.61 -5.59
C GLU A 30 -1.46 2.28 -5.71
N TYR A 31 -1.47 3.60 -5.71
CA TYR A 31 -0.30 4.45 -5.68
C TYR A 31 -0.52 5.60 -4.71
N ASP A 32 0.35 5.74 -3.72
CA ASP A 32 0.32 6.86 -2.79
C ASP A 32 1.62 7.65 -2.80
N GLN A 33 1.49 8.97 -2.84
CA GLN A 33 2.58 9.92 -2.83
C GLN A 33 2.43 10.85 -1.63
N LEU A 34 3.47 10.92 -0.79
CA LEU A 34 3.55 11.94 0.24
C LEU A 34 3.92 13.29 -0.40
N LEU A 35 3.10 14.31 -0.19
CA LEU A 35 3.35 15.67 -0.70
C LEU A 35 4.14 16.51 0.32
N THR A 36 4.01 16.19 1.62
CA THR A 36 4.72 16.89 2.69
C THR A 36 6.14 16.37 2.86
N LYS A 37 7.13 17.26 2.71
CA LYS A 37 8.54 16.95 3.01
C LYS A 37 8.78 16.81 4.51
N GLN A 38 9.39 15.69 4.90
CA GLN A 38 9.82 15.43 6.28
C GLN A 38 11.19 16.06 6.54
N ASP A 39 11.53 16.34 7.80
CA ASP A 39 12.86 16.85 8.16
C ASP A 39 13.85 15.68 8.38
N LEU A 40 13.85 14.75 7.42
CA LEU A 40 14.65 13.52 7.41
C LEU A 40 15.75 13.60 6.35
N ASP A 41 16.86 12.93 6.63
CA ASP A 41 17.99 12.79 5.70
C ASP A 41 17.58 11.99 4.44
N VAL A 42 16.66 11.04 4.60
CA VAL A 42 16.06 10.26 3.51
C VAL A 42 14.54 10.43 3.57
N GLN A 43 13.96 10.86 2.45
CA GLN A 43 12.51 11.02 2.36
C GLN A 43 11.80 9.67 2.19
N PRO A 44 10.58 9.53 2.72
CA PRO A 44 9.76 8.35 2.48
C PRO A 44 9.53 8.13 0.98
N LYS A 45 9.57 6.87 0.56
CA LYS A 45 9.31 6.47 -0.82
C LYS A 45 7.81 6.34 -1.06
N PRO A 46 7.32 6.63 -2.27
CA PRO A 46 5.90 6.47 -2.56
C PRO A 46 5.50 4.99 -2.49
N ASN A 47 4.24 4.76 -2.19
CA ASN A 47 3.65 3.44 -2.10
C ASN A 47 3.14 3.03 -3.48
N LEU A 48 3.39 1.78 -3.86
CA LEU A 48 2.85 1.15 -5.05
C LEU A 48 2.43 -0.26 -4.66
N SER A 49 1.19 -0.63 -4.98
CA SER A 49 0.73 -2.01 -4.84
C SER A 49 -0.07 -2.48 -6.06
N LEU A 50 0.07 -3.76 -6.34
CA LEU A 50 -0.73 -4.51 -7.30
C LEU A 50 -1.28 -5.73 -6.59
N GLY A 51 -2.60 -5.89 -6.64
CA GLY A 51 -3.34 -6.95 -5.99
C GLY A 51 -4.17 -7.76 -6.95
N TRP A 52 -4.34 -9.04 -6.63
CA TRP A 52 -5.33 -9.90 -7.24
C TRP A 52 -6.28 -10.41 -6.16
N GLU A 53 -7.56 -10.17 -6.38
CA GLU A 53 -8.67 -10.54 -5.52
C GLU A 53 -9.47 -11.67 -6.17
N VAL A 54 -9.76 -12.72 -5.41
CA VAL A 54 -10.61 -13.85 -5.81
C VAL A 54 -11.69 -14.05 -4.75
N GLY A 55 -12.94 -13.77 -5.11
CA GLY A 55 -14.11 -14.01 -4.31
C GLY A 55 -14.70 -15.40 -4.53
N THR A 56 -15.06 -16.06 -3.43
CA THR A 56 -15.86 -17.29 -3.37
C THR A 56 -17.13 -17.02 -2.57
N ALA A 57 -17.98 -18.03 -2.33
CA ALA A 57 -19.26 -17.85 -1.63
C ALA A 57 -19.12 -17.24 -0.23
N THR A 58 -18.07 -17.58 0.52
CA THR A 58 -17.87 -17.14 1.92
C THR A 58 -16.52 -16.48 2.18
N HIS A 59 -15.58 -16.55 1.23
CA HIS A 59 -14.23 -16.01 1.38
C HIS A 59 -13.86 -15.09 0.23
N THR A 60 -13.15 -14.01 0.54
CA THR A 60 -12.43 -13.19 -0.42
C THR A 60 -10.94 -13.28 -0.12
N PHE A 61 -10.19 -13.86 -1.07
CA PHE A 61 -8.73 -13.97 -1.01
C PHE A 61 -8.11 -12.81 -1.77
N GLN A 62 -7.16 -12.10 -1.16
CA GLN A 62 -6.45 -11.01 -1.81
C GLN A 62 -4.95 -11.23 -1.66
N ILE A 63 -4.25 -11.28 -2.78
CA ILE A 63 -2.80 -11.41 -2.85
C ILE A 63 -2.25 -10.10 -3.37
N PHE A 64 -1.26 -9.52 -2.69
CA PHE A 64 -0.66 -8.24 -3.05
C PHE A 64 0.84 -8.36 -3.26
N ALA A 65 1.35 -7.71 -4.30
CA ALA A 65 2.75 -7.31 -4.41
C ALA A 65 2.82 -5.80 -4.18
N ALA A 66 3.49 -5.37 -3.12
CA ALA A 66 3.56 -3.97 -2.70
C ALA A 66 4.95 -3.62 -2.19
N ASN A 67 5.42 -2.37 -2.34
CA ASN A 67 6.68 -1.93 -1.74
C ASN A 67 6.51 -1.48 -0.27
N TYR A 68 5.38 -1.74 0.37
CA TYR A 68 5.10 -1.36 1.76
C TYR A 68 4.54 -2.55 2.54
N SER A 69 4.68 -2.53 3.88
CA SER A 69 4.41 -3.71 4.72
C SER A 69 3.30 -3.52 5.76
N GLN A 70 2.88 -2.29 6.05
CA GLN A 70 1.89 -2.03 7.10
C GLN A 70 0.47 -2.08 6.53
N ILE A 71 -0.51 -2.31 7.41
CA ILE A 71 -1.93 -2.27 7.05
C ILE A 71 -2.48 -0.84 7.09
N ILE A 72 -1.85 0.05 7.88
CA ILE A 72 -2.29 1.44 8.04
C ILE A 72 -1.64 2.31 6.96
N GLY A 73 -2.44 2.77 6.00
CA GLY A 73 -1.99 3.61 4.89
C GLY A 73 -1.22 4.86 5.32
N GLN A 74 -1.71 5.61 6.32
CA GLN A 74 -1.00 6.78 6.87
C GLN A 74 0.40 6.43 7.36
N ARG A 75 0.58 5.24 7.94
CA ARG A 75 1.88 4.79 8.43
C ARG A 75 2.80 4.43 7.26
N ASN A 76 2.30 3.72 6.26
CA ASN A 76 3.10 3.43 5.05
C ASN A 76 3.54 4.72 4.36
N LEU A 77 2.63 5.67 4.18
CA LEU A 77 2.90 6.94 3.49
C LEU A 77 4.08 7.72 4.09
N VAL A 78 4.27 7.65 5.42
CA VAL A 78 5.30 8.41 6.13
C VAL A 78 6.54 7.56 6.44
N PHE A 79 6.42 6.24 6.55
CA PHE A 79 7.50 5.36 7.00
C PHE A 79 7.99 4.37 5.95
N ASN A 80 7.48 4.41 4.72
CA ASN A 80 7.94 3.53 3.67
C ASN A 80 9.37 3.90 3.22
N THR A 81 10.28 2.94 3.34
CA THR A 81 11.68 3.07 2.92
C THR A 81 12.00 2.26 1.68
N ASN A 82 11.11 1.36 1.23
CA ASN A 82 11.42 0.48 0.11
C ASN A 82 11.17 1.19 -1.21
N ASP A 83 12.11 1.03 -2.15
CA ASP A 83 12.06 1.64 -3.46
C ASP A 83 11.56 0.63 -4.51
N PHE A 84 10.36 0.89 -5.04
CA PHE A 84 9.76 0.06 -6.09
C PHE A 84 10.60 0.08 -7.38
N ALA A 85 11.40 1.13 -7.64
CA ALA A 85 12.28 1.20 -8.81
C ALA A 85 13.49 0.27 -8.68
N ASN A 86 13.89 -0.06 -7.46
CA ASN A 86 14.96 -1.02 -7.16
C ASN A 86 14.43 -2.46 -7.02
N GLY A 87 13.14 -2.69 -7.26
CA GLY A 87 12.52 -4.02 -7.16
C GLY A 87 12.26 -4.47 -5.72
N GLU A 88 12.27 -3.56 -4.75
CA GLU A 88 12.04 -3.88 -3.34
C GLU A 88 10.53 -4.08 -3.07
N PHE A 89 10.03 -5.24 -3.50
CA PHE A 89 8.64 -5.65 -3.31
C PHE A 89 8.49 -6.66 -2.19
N LEU A 90 7.38 -6.53 -1.47
CA LEU A 90 6.90 -7.45 -0.45
C LEU A 90 5.61 -8.10 -0.96
N PHE A 91 5.40 -9.35 -0.55
CA PHE A 91 4.19 -10.09 -0.86
C PHE A 91 3.30 -10.18 0.38
N GLY A 92 2.06 -9.74 0.21
CA GLY A 92 1.03 -9.73 1.25
C GLY A 92 -0.14 -10.63 0.88
N PHE A 93 -0.81 -11.15 1.90
CA PHE A 93 -1.98 -11.98 1.72
C PHE A 93 -3.03 -11.63 2.77
N ASN A 94 -4.24 -11.33 2.31
CA ASN A 94 -5.39 -11.03 3.14
C ASN A 94 -6.53 -12.00 2.82
N ILE A 95 -7.28 -12.39 3.85
CA ILE A 95 -8.54 -13.12 3.72
C ILE A 95 -9.62 -12.35 4.45
N THR A 96 -10.72 -12.08 3.77
CA THR A 96 -11.95 -11.59 4.39
C THR A 96 -13.00 -12.69 4.32
N VAL A 97 -13.59 -13.03 5.47
CA VAL A 97 -14.68 -14.01 5.58
C VAL A 97 -16.00 -13.27 5.77
N ARG A 98 -17.01 -13.64 4.98
CA ARG A 98 -18.39 -13.17 5.12
C ARG A 98 -19.27 -14.34 5.54
N PHE A 99 -19.87 -14.21 6.73
CA PHE A 99 -20.86 -15.15 7.26
C PHE A 99 -22.28 -14.73 6.85
#